data_AF-A0A2N4YNB4-F1
#
_entry.id   AF-A0A2N4YNB4-F1
#
_cell.length_a   1.000
_cell.length_b   1.000
_cell.length_c   1.000
_cell.angle_alpha   90.00
_cell.angle_beta   90.00
_cell.angle_gamma   90.00
#
_symmetry.space_group_name_H-M   'P 1'
#
loop_
_entity.id
_entity.type
_entity.pdbx_description
1 polymer ?
#
loop_
_entity_poly.entity_id
_entity_poly.type
_entity_poly.pdbx_seq_one_letter_code
_entity_poly.pdbx_strand_id
1 'polypeptide(L)' 'MELTTRTLSAQKHIALVAHDHCKDMLMKWVARHQALLAQHVLYATGTTGNLVSRATG' A
#
# COMPACT_ATOMS: atom_id res chain seq x y z
N MET A 1 2.81 25.99 17.79
CA MET A 1 2.72 25.27 16.51
C MET A 1 1.42 25.70 15.86
N GLU A 2 1.48 26.31 14.68
CA GLU A 2 0.31 26.72 13.92
C GLU A 2 -0.18 25.53 13.08
N LEU A 3 -1.50 25.31 13.05
CA LEU A 3 -2.10 24.26 12.24
C LEU A 3 -2.39 24.78 10.83
N THR A 4 -2.22 23.91 9.83
CA THR A 4 -2.62 24.18 8.45
C THR A 4 -3.34 22.96 7.88
N THR A 5 -4.01 23.14 6.75
CA THR A 5 -4.75 22.08 6.08
C THR A 5 -4.12 21.74 4.74
N ARG A 6 -4.26 20.48 4.31
CA ARG A 6 -3.84 20.00 3.00
C ARG A 6 -4.90 19.07 2.44
N THR A 7 -5.27 19.29 1.19
CA THR A 7 -6.17 18.39 0.45
C THR A 7 -5.35 17.24 -0.15
N LEU A 8 -5.85 16.01 0.02
CA LEU A 8 -5.28 14.82 -0.61
C LEU A 8 -5.98 14.55 -1.94
N SER A 9 -5.21 14.25 -2.99
CA SER A 9 -5.72 13.89 -4.32
C SER A 9 -6.63 12.66 -4.26
N ALA A 10 -7.57 12.52 -5.20
CA ALA A 10 -8.46 11.35 -5.26
C ALA A 10 -7.66 10.04 -5.41
N GLN A 11 -6.71 10.00 -6.35
CA GLN A 11 -5.69 8.96 -6.45
C GLN A 11 -4.64 9.15 -5.35
N LYS A 12 -4.54 8.18 -4.43
CA LYS A 12 -3.66 8.25 -3.27
C LYS A 12 -2.28 7.65 -3.57
N HIS A 13 -1.27 8.14 -2.86
CA HIS A 13 0.06 7.54 -2.77
C HIS A 13 0.13 6.76 -1.45
N ILE A 14 0.15 5.43 -1.53
CA ILE A 14 -0.03 4.54 -0.37
C ILE A 14 1.27 3.75 -0.16
N ALA A 15 1.89 3.89 1.00
CA ALA A 15 3.05 3.08 1.39
C ALA A 15 2.61 1.86 2.21
N LEU A 16 2.95 0.66 1.73
CA LEU A 16 2.67 -0.62 2.36
C LEU A 16 3.94 -1.14 3.03
N VAL A 17 3.90 -1.27 4.35
CA VAL A 17 5.02 -1.74 5.18
C VAL A 17 4.52 -2.82 6.13
N ALA A 18 5.25 -3.92 6.22
CA ALA A 18 4.98 -5.00 7.16
C ALA A 18 6.29 -5.57 7.72
N HIS A 19 6.28 -5.87 9.02
CA HIS A 19 7.28 -6.73 9.65
C HIS A 19 7.17 -8.16 9.08
N ASP A 20 8.22 -8.97 9.19
CA ASP A 20 8.32 -10.28 8.54
C ASP A 20 7.13 -11.20 8.84
N HIS A 21 6.73 -11.33 10.11
CA HIS A 21 5.58 -12.15 10.50
C HIS A 21 4.22 -11.57 10.07
N CYS A 22 4.17 -10.33 9.60
CA CYS A 22 2.95 -9.65 9.15
C CYS A 22 2.83 -9.61 7.62
N LYS A 23 3.85 -10.05 6.87
CA LYS A 23 3.85 -9.99 5.40
C LYS A 23 2.72 -10.81 4.79
N ASP A 24 2.46 -12.00 5.32
CA ASP A 24 1.34 -12.85 4.89
C ASP A 24 -0.03 -12.20 5.14
N MET A 25 -0.18 -11.50 6.26
CA MET A 25 -1.43 -10.78 6.58
C MET A 25 -1.62 -9.60 5.63
N LEU A 26 -0.57 -8.80 5.42
CA LEU A 26 -0.58 -7.69 4.48
C LEU A 26 -0.92 -8.19 3.07
N MET A 27 -0.39 -9.34 2.68
CA MET A 27 -0.65 -9.96 1.39
C MET A 27 -2.11 -10.35 1.18
N LYS A 28 -2.70 -11.03 2.15
CA LYS A 28 -4.13 -11.39 2.11
C LYS A 28 -5.00 -10.14 2.04
N TRP A 29 -4.61 -9.08 2.75
CA TRP A 29 -5.31 -7.80 2.71
C TRP A 29 -5.19 -7.13 1.33
N VAL A 30 -4.00 -7.10 0.73
CA VAL A 30 -3.78 -6.53 -0.61
C VAL A 30 -4.59 -7.31 -1.65
N ALA A 31 -4.55 -8.64 -1.63
CA ALA A 31 -5.32 -9.47 -2.56
C ALA A 31 -6.83 -9.21 -2.43
N ARG A 32 -7.35 -9.12 -1.20
CA ARG A 32 -8.77 -8.80 -0.96
C ARG A 32 -9.19 -7.43 -1.51
N HIS A 33 -8.29 -6.45 -1.50
CA HIS A 33 -8.58 -5.07 -1.91
C HIS A 33 -7.93 -4.68 -3.24
N GLN A 34 -7.48 -5.66 -4.03
CA GLN A 34 -6.70 -5.43 -5.26
C GLN A 34 -7.40 -4.44 -6.20
N ALA A 35 -8.71 -4.60 -6.45
CA ALA A 35 -9.47 -3.74 -7.36
C ALA A 35 -9.53 -2.26 -6.91
N LEU A 36 -9.50 -2.01 -5.60
CA LEU A 36 -9.44 -0.65 -5.05
C LEU A 36 -8.00 -0.11 -5.08
N LEU A 37 -7.04 -0.93 -4.68
CA LEU A 37 -5.63 -0.54 -4.62
C LEU A 37 -5.04 -0.29 -6.02
N ALA A 38 -5.53 -0.97 -7.05
CA ALA A 38 -5.14 -0.76 -8.45
C ALA A 38 -5.46 0.64 -8.98
N GLN A 39 -6.37 1.38 -8.33
CA GLN A 39 -6.71 2.76 -8.68
C GLN A 39 -5.76 3.79 -8.04
N HIS A 40 -4.77 3.33 -7.26
CA HIS A 40 -3.86 4.13 -6.47
C HIS A 40 -2.40 3.80 -6.76
N VAL A 41 -1.50 4.71 -6.36
CA VAL A 41 -0.06 4.49 -6.51
C VAL A 41 0.46 3.84 -5.23
N LEU A 42 0.94 2.59 -5.36
CA LEU A 42 1.44 1.81 -4.23
C LEU A 42 2.97 1.88 -4.17
N TYR A 43 3.49 2.07 -2.96
CA TYR A 43 4.91 1.97 -2.63
C TYR A 43 5.09 0.91 -1.57
N ALA A 44 6.20 0.18 -1.59
CA ALA A 44 6.50 -0.81 -0.57
C ALA A 44 8.02 -0.96 -0.41
N THR A 45 8.46 -1.35 0.78
CA THR A 45 9.88 -1.49 1.11
C THR A 45 10.41 -2.88 0.73
N GLY A 46 11.65 -2.94 0.24
CA GLY A 46 12.44 -4.17 0.06
C GLY A 46 11.66 -5.39 -0.42
N THR A 47 11.58 -6.42 0.43
CA THR A 47 10.93 -7.70 0.13
C THR A 47 9.41 -7.61 0.04
N THR A 48 8.77 -6.65 0.73
CA THR A 48 7.32 -6.43 0.66
C THR A 48 6.90 -5.92 -0.71
N GLY A 49 7.72 -5.08 -1.37
CA GLY A 49 7.43 -4.58 -2.71
C GLY A 49 7.49 -5.66 -3.79
N ASN A 50 8.50 -6.53 -3.74
CA ASN A 50 8.59 -7.68 -4.65
C ASN A 50 7.38 -8.62 -4.51
N LEU A 51 6.96 -8.81 -3.27
CA LEU A 51 5.78 -9.60 -2.93
C LEU A 51 4.53 -8.92 -3.54
N VAL A 52 4.25 -7.66 -3.22
CA VAL A 52 3.02 -6.96 -3.66
C VAL A 52 2.95 -6.85 -5.19
N SER A 53 4.07 -6.59 -5.86
CA SER A 53 4.12 -6.51 -7.33
C SER A 53 3.76 -7.83 -8.01
N ARG A 54 4.03 -8.99 -7.38
CA ARG A 54 3.61 -10.30 -7.91
C ARG A 54 2.12 -10.59 -7.70
N ALA A 55 1.52 -9.99 -6.69
CA ALA A 55 0.10 -10.19 -6.36
C ALA A 55 -0.83 -9.18 -7.05
N THR A 56 -0.30 -8.04 -7.48
CA THR A 56 -1.05 -6.95 -8.12
C THR A 56 -0.70 -6.74 -9.60
N GLY A 57 0.30 -7.47 -10.11
CA GLY A 57 0.70 -7.50 -11.52
C GLY A 57 -0.21 -8.35 -12.38
#